data_AF-A0A6I3EEF2-F1
#
_entry.id   AF-A0A6I3EEF2-F1
#
_cell.length_a   1.000
_cell.length_b   1.000
_cell.length_c   1.000
_cell.angle_alpha   90.00
_cell.angle_beta   90.00
_cell.angle_gamma   90.00
#
_symmetry.space_group_name_H-M   'P 1'
#
loop_
_entity.id
_entity.type
_entity.pdbx_description
1 polymer ?
#
loop_
_entity_poly.entity_id
_entity_poly.type
_entity_poly.pdbx_seq_one_letter_code
_entity_poly.pdbx_strand_id
1 'polypeptide(L)'
;MTIAHPELEGLGNYEYGWSDKNEKSDNSKRGLSEEVVRDISAKKSEPQWMLDLRLKGLGLFYKKPMPTWGSDLSGIFFDTIKYFVRSTEKQATTWDDLPADIKNTYDRLGIPEAEKQRLVSGVAAQYESEVVYHSIREDLEKQGVIFLDTDSALKQHPELFKEYFGTVIPVGDNKFAALNTSVWSGGSFIYVPKG
;
A
#
# COMPACT_ATOMS: atom_id res chain seq x y z
N MET A 1 43.74 -4.79 0.99
CA MET A 1 43.05 -6.08 1.15
C MET A 1 41.57 -5.79 1.17
N THR A 2 40.94 -5.92 0.01
CA THR A 2 39.54 -5.52 -0.22
C THR A 2 38.74 -6.82 -0.22
N ILE A 3 37.87 -7.00 0.76
CA ILE A 3 36.95 -8.14 0.79
C ILE A 3 35.84 -7.79 -0.20
N ALA A 4 36.00 -8.26 -1.43
CA ALA A 4 34.94 -8.24 -2.43
C ALA A 4 33.88 -9.24 -1.98
N HIS A 5 32.63 -8.81 -1.86
CA HIS A 5 31.46 -9.66 -1.66
C HIS A 5 30.83 -9.95 -3.04
N PRO A 6 31.29 -10.98 -3.77
CA PRO A 6 30.77 -11.33 -5.10
C PRO A 6 29.28 -11.74 -5.07
N GLU A 7 28.75 -12.04 -3.90
CA GLU A 7 27.35 -12.37 -3.64
C GLU A 7 26.38 -11.21 -3.95
N LEU A 8 26.89 -9.97 -4.06
CA LEU A 8 26.08 -8.78 -4.33
C LEU A 8 26.01 -8.40 -5.81
N GLU A 9 26.84 -8.99 -6.68
CA GLU A 9 26.88 -8.64 -8.12
C GLU A 9 25.60 -9.06 -8.88
N GLY A 10 24.84 -10.03 -8.36
CA GLY A 10 23.58 -10.51 -8.95
C GLY A 10 22.31 -9.81 -8.44
N LEU A 11 22.40 -8.97 -7.41
CA LEU A 11 21.22 -8.32 -6.79
C LEU A 11 20.83 -7.01 -7.48
N GLY A 12 21.64 -6.51 -8.42
CA GLY A 12 21.43 -5.21 -9.08
C GLY A 12 20.44 -5.23 -10.24
N ASN A 13 20.21 -6.38 -10.87
CA ASN A 13 19.30 -6.52 -12.00
C ASN A 13 18.27 -7.59 -11.71
N TYR A 14 17.02 -7.18 -11.55
CA TYR A 14 15.84 -8.04 -11.53
C TYR A 14 15.83 -8.97 -12.75
N GLU A 15 16.19 -10.25 -12.57
CA GLU A 15 16.38 -11.23 -13.66
C GLU A 15 15.09 -11.57 -14.44
N TYR A 16 13.92 -11.14 -13.95
CA TYR A 16 12.63 -11.38 -14.62
C TYR A 16 12.19 -10.27 -15.58
N GLY A 17 13.01 -9.22 -15.80
CA GLY A 17 13.04 -8.39 -17.01
C GLY A 17 11.72 -7.81 -17.54
N TRP A 18 10.70 -7.65 -16.70
CA TRP A 18 9.39 -7.16 -17.11
C TRP A 18 9.09 -5.83 -16.42
N SER A 19 8.90 -4.79 -17.22
CA SER A 19 8.50 -3.45 -16.76
C SER A 19 7.35 -2.99 -17.65
N ASP A 20 6.18 -2.75 -17.06
CA ASP A 20 5.10 -2.08 -17.77
C ASP A 20 5.42 -0.59 -17.97
N LYS A 21 5.08 -0.07 -19.15
CA LYS A 21 5.18 1.36 -19.43
C LYS A 21 4.02 2.09 -18.74
N ASN A 22 4.30 2.66 -17.58
CA ASN A 22 3.34 3.46 -16.81
C ASN A 22 3.19 4.89 -17.36
N GLU A 23 2.49 5.06 -18.49
CA GLU A 23 2.16 6.38 -19.06
C GLU A 23 1.30 7.22 -18.09
N LYS A 24 0.48 6.59 -17.24
CA LYS A 24 -0.38 7.28 -16.26
C LYS A 24 0.36 7.85 -15.05
N SER A 25 1.61 7.41 -14.79
CA SER A 25 2.35 7.91 -13.63
C SER A 25 2.79 9.37 -13.79
N ASP A 26 2.80 9.91 -15.01
CA ASP A 26 3.50 11.17 -15.31
C ASP A 26 2.83 12.42 -14.73
N ASN A 27 1.54 12.34 -14.40
CA ASN A 27 0.77 13.45 -13.82
C ASN A 27 0.76 13.49 -12.27
N SER A 28 1.45 12.57 -11.59
CA SER A 28 1.50 12.56 -10.12
C SER A 28 2.50 13.59 -9.58
N LYS A 29 2.09 14.35 -8.56
CA LYS A 29 2.97 15.30 -7.87
C LYS A 29 4.10 14.55 -7.16
N ARG A 30 5.33 15.00 -7.40
CA ARG A 30 6.51 14.50 -6.69
C ARG A 30 6.70 15.24 -5.38
N GLY A 31 7.30 14.53 -4.44
CA GLY A 31 7.78 15.06 -3.19
C GLY A 31 6.78 14.98 -2.06
N LEU A 32 7.27 15.38 -0.89
CA LEU A 32 6.53 15.29 0.36
C LEU A 32 6.16 16.70 0.80
N SER A 33 4.87 17.01 0.87
CA SER A 33 4.38 18.31 1.32
C SER A 33 2.98 18.20 1.88
N GLU A 34 2.54 19.22 2.60
CA GLU A 34 1.16 19.31 3.08
C GLU A 34 0.15 19.27 1.93
N GLU A 35 0.48 19.90 0.79
CA GLU A 35 -0.35 19.89 -0.40
C GLU A 35 -0.50 18.46 -0.97
N VAL A 36 0.59 17.69 -1.03
CA VAL A 36 0.55 16.28 -1.46
C VAL A 36 -0.29 15.44 -0.51
N VAL A 37 -0.12 15.61 0.80
CA VAL A 37 -0.91 14.87 1.80
C VAL A 37 -2.41 15.19 1.69
N ARG A 38 -2.77 16.46 1.52
CA ARG A 38 -4.16 16.88 1.33
C ARG A 38 -4.73 16.34 0.02
N ASP A 39 -3.96 16.36 -1.06
CA ASP A 39 -4.34 15.81 -2.36
C ASP A 39 -4.61 14.30 -2.29
N ILE A 40 -3.75 13.53 -1.61
CA ILE A 40 -3.96 12.09 -1.37
C ILE A 40 -5.28 11.85 -0.64
N SER A 41 -5.49 12.56 0.48
CA SER A 41 -6.69 12.41 1.31
C SER A 41 -7.97 12.77 0.55
N ALA A 42 -7.93 13.86 -0.24
CA ALA A 42 -9.05 14.28 -1.08
C ALA A 42 -9.36 13.26 -2.19
N LYS A 43 -8.33 12.75 -2.87
CA LYS A 43 -8.49 11.69 -3.90
C LYS A 43 -9.05 10.41 -3.31
N LYS A 44 -8.75 10.08 -2.06
CA LYS A 44 -9.30 8.91 -1.37
C LYS A 44 -10.69 9.15 -0.77
N SER A 45 -11.18 10.39 -0.78
CA SER A 45 -12.45 10.80 -0.13
C SER A 45 -12.46 10.44 1.37
N GLU A 46 -11.38 10.74 2.07
CA GLU A 46 -11.22 10.39 3.49
C GLU A 46 -11.95 11.35 4.44
N PRO A 47 -12.36 10.88 5.63
CA PRO A 47 -12.88 11.76 6.67
C PRO A 47 -11.81 12.70 7.25
N GLN A 48 -12.23 13.84 7.78
CA GLN A 48 -11.33 14.89 8.31
C GLN A 48 -10.32 14.36 9.33
N TRP A 49 -10.74 13.44 10.22
CA TRP A 49 -9.84 12.90 11.24
C TRP A 49 -8.66 12.11 10.64
N MET A 50 -8.84 11.48 9.47
CA MET A 50 -7.77 10.77 8.78
C MET A 50 -6.80 11.78 8.15
N LEU A 51 -7.31 12.86 7.55
CA LEU A 51 -6.47 13.96 7.05
C LEU A 51 -5.63 14.56 8.19
N ASP A 52 -6.23 14.85 9.34
CA ASP A 52 -5.52 15.38 10.49
C ASP A 52 -4.42 14.42 10.98
N LEU A 53 -4.70 13.11 10.96
CA LEU A 53 -3.73 12.08 11.31
C LEU A 53 -2.55 12.04 10.31
N ARG A 54 -2.84 12.13 9.01
CA ARG A 54 -1.81 12.20 7.96
C ARG A 54 -0.93 13.43 8.11
N LEU A 55 -1.52 14.60 8.34
CA LEU A 55 -0.80 15.86 8.57
C LEU A 55 0.06 15.82 9.85
N LYS A 56 -0.44 15.17 10.90
CA LYS A 56 0.35 14.89 12.11
C LYS A 56 1.56 14.01 11.78
N GLY A 57 1.39 12.97 10.97
CA GLY A 57 2.47 12.12 10.46
C GLY A 57 3.54 12.93 9.73
N LEU A 58 3.12 13.81 8.81
CA LEU A 58 4.01 14.70 8.06
C LEU A 58 4.83 15.60 8.99
N GLY A 59 4.17 16.25 9.95
CA GLY A 59 4.84 17.11 10.93
C GLY A 59 5.85 16.34 11.80
N LEU A 60 5.53 15.12 12.20
CA LEU A 60 6.43 14.27 12.98
C LEU A 60 7.60 13.75 12.14
N PHE A 61 7.38 13.45 10.86
CA PHE A 61 8.44 13.04 9.94
C PHE A 61 9.53 14.11 9.84
N TYR A 62 9.17 15.38 9.64
CA TYR A 62 10.16 16.47 9.55
C TYR A 62 10.84 16.79 10.87
N LYS A 63 10.17 16.58 12.01
CA LYS A 63 10.76 16.78 13.34
C LYS A 63 11.76 15.69 13.73
N LYS A 64 11.58 14.47 13.24
CA LYS A 64 12.44 13.34 13.59
C LYS A 64 13.71 13.31 12.72
N PRO A 65 14.91 13.14 13.32
CA PRO A 65 16.14 13.00 12.56
C PRO A 65 16.14 11.68 11.77
N MET A 66 16.92 11.63 10.69
CA MET A 66 17.20 10.36 10.01
C MET A 66 17.90 9.40 10.98
N PRO A 67 17.51 8.12 11.02
CA PRO A 67 18.22 7.15 11.86
C PRO A 67 19.64 6.97 11.33
N THR A 68 20.59 6.87 12.26
CA THR A 68 22.03 6.74 11.98
C THR A 68 22.53 5.29 12.11
N TRP A 69 21.62 4.35 12.32
CA TRP A 69 21.90 2.93 12.46
C TRP A 69 21.32 2.18 11.25
N GLY A 70 21.93 1.04 10.91
CA GLY A 70 21.57 0.27 9.72
C GLY A 70 22.29 0.77 8.46
N SER A 71 21.62 0.63 7.32
CA SER A 71 22.15 1.04 6.01
C SER A 71 22.29 2.55 5.88
N ASP A 72 23.13 3.00 4.95
CA ASP A 72 23.19 4.42 4.60
C ASP A 72 21.87 4.85 3.91
N LEU A 73 21.29 5.93 4.43
CA LEU A 73 20.02 6.49 3.97
C LEU A 73 20.21 7.88 3.33
N SER A 74 21.44 8.34 3.17
CA SER A 74 21.79 9.63 2.57
C SER A 74 21.29 9.77 1.12
N GLY A 75 21.12 8.65 0.41
CA GLY A 75 20.60 8.59 -0.95
C GLY A 75 19.08 8.71 -1.07
N ILE A 76 18.33 8.85 0.03
CA ILE A 76 16.88 8.97 -0.02
C ILE A 76 16.48 10.43 -0.25
N PHE A 77 16.08 10.74 -1.48
CA PHE A 77 15.57 12.06 -1.87
C PHE A 77 14.04 12.08 -1.81
N PHE A 78 13.49 12.31 -0.62
CA PHE A 78 12.03 12.29 -0.38
C PHE A 78 11.24 13.21 -1.32
N ASP A 79 11.82 14.34 -1.72
CA ASP A 79 11.19 15.32 -2.63
C ASP A 79 11.07 14.84 -4.08
N THR A 80 11.74 13.74 -4.44
CA THR A 80 11.72 13.19 -5.81
C THR A 80 10.73 12.03 -5.97
N ILE A 81 10.23 11.49 -4.85
CA ILE A 81 9.38 10.30 -4.79
C ILE A 81 7.94 10.66 -5.16
N LYS A 82 7.29 9.80 -5.94
CA LYS A 82 5.84 9.85 -6.18
C LYS A 82 5.17 8.99 -5.11
N TYR A 83 4.54 9.62 -4.14
CA TYR A 83 3.95 8.89 -3.00
C TYR A 83 2.57 8.31 -3.28
N PHE A 84 1.89 8.82 -4.30
CA PHE A 84 0.57 8.33 -4.69
C PHE A 84 0.38 8.46 -6.20
N VAL A 85 0.08 7.34 -6.84
CA VAL A 85 -0.20 7.25 -8.27
C VAL A 85 -1.51 6.48 -8.43
N ARG A 86 -2.52 7.10 -9.04
CA ARG A 86 -3.72 6.36 -9.44
C ARG A 86 -3.40 5.53 -10.68
N SER A 87 -3.51 4.22 -10.55
CA SER A 87 -3.26 3.26 -11.63
C SER A 87 -4.49 3.16 -12.56
N THR A 88 -5.69 3.18 -11.99
CA THR A 88 -6.94 3.01 -12.73
C THR A 88 -8.07 3.87 -12.13
N GLU A 89 -9.07 4.23 -12.95
CA GLU A 89 -10.27 4.92 -12.46
C GLU A 89 -11.28 3.97 -11.78
N LYS A 90 -11.06 2.64 -11.86
CA LYS A 90 -11.97 1.63 -11.35
C LYS A 90 -11.20 0.47 -10.70
N GLN A 91 -11.62 0.09 -9.49
CA GLN A 91 -11.27 -1.19 -8.88
C GLN A 91 -11.99 -2.32 -9.65
N ALA A 92 -11.29 -3.42 -9.94
CA ALA A 92 -11.91 -4.58 -10.56
C ALA A 92 -12.53 -5.46 -9.47
N THR A 93 -13.84 -5.71 -9.59
CA THR A 93 -14.59 -6.53 -8.63
C THR A 93 -14.53 -8.02 -8.97
N THR A 94 -14.25 -8.35 -10.22
CA THR A 94 -14.11 -9.73 -10.69
C THR A 94 -12.81 -9.90 -11.44
N TRP A 95 -12.33 -11.14 -11.53
CA TRP A 95 -11.15 -11.47 -12.32
C TRP A 95 -11.29 -10.96 -13.76
N ASP A 96 -12.49 -11.07 -14.35
CA ASP A 96 -12.77 -10.65 -15.71
C ASP A 96 -12.73 -9.13 -15.91
N ASP A 97 -12.88 -8.34 -14.84
CA ASP A 97 -12.81 -6.87 -14.88
C ASP A 97 -11.35 -6.35 -14.87
N LEU A 98 -10.37 -7.22 -14.61
CA LEU A 98 -8.98 -6.82 -14.54
C LEU A 98 -8.42 -6.43 -15.93
N PRO A 99 -7.65 -5.34 -16.03
CA PRO A 99 -6.83 -5.02 -17.20
C PRO A 99 -5.94 -6.19 -17.63
N ALA A 100 -5.69 -6.32 -18.94
CA ALA A 100 -5.01 -7.48 -19.52
C ALA A 100 -3.54 -7.64 -19.06
N ASP A 101 -2.86 -6.52 -18.80
CA ASP A 101 -1.53 -6.43 -18.19
C ASP A 101 -1.50 -7.00 -16.78
N ILE A 102 -2.50 -6.68 -15.96
CA ILE A 102 -2.61 -7.17 -14.58
C ILE A 102 -3.00 -8.67 -14.56
N LYS A 103 -3.96 -9.09 -15.39
CA LYS A 103 -4.35 -10.50 -15.53
C LYS A 103 -3.16 -11.38 -15.91
N ASN A 104 -2.39 -10.97 -16.92
CA ASN A 104 -1.23 -11.72 -17.38
C ASN A 104 -0.17 -11.84 -16.28
N THR A 105 0.04 -10.79 -15.48
CA THR A 105 0.94 -10.85 -14.32
C THR A 105 0.43 -11.85 -13.27
N TYR A 106 -0.87 -11.85 -12.96
CA TYR A 106 -1.43 -12.72 -11.92
C TYR A 106 -1.60 -14.18 -12.36
N ASP A 107 -1.89 -14.43 -13.64
CA ASP A 107 -1.86 -15.76 -14.25
C ASP A 107 -0.47 -16.39 -14.13
N ARG A 108 0.57 -15.59 -14.38
CA ARG A 108 1.98 -16.03 -14.22
C ARG A 108 2.35 -16.31 -12.76
N LEU A 109 1.69 -15.66 -11.80
CA LEU A 109 1.84 -15.92 -10.36
C LEU A 109 0.98 -17.10 -9.87
N GLY A 110 0.11 -17.67 -10.70
CA GLY A 110 -0.75 -18.81 -10.36
C GLY A 110 -1.89 -18.48 -9.39
N ILE A 111 -2.28 -17.21 -9.30
CA ILE A 111 -3.32 -16.73 -8.35
C ILE A 111 -4.70 -17.35 -8.65
N PRO A 112 -5.18 -17.43 -9.91
CA PRO A 112 -6.50 -18.01 -10.21
C PRO A 112 -6.62 -19.49 -9.82
N GLU A 113 -5.59 -20.28 -10.09
CA GLU A 113 -5.56 -21.70 -9.73
C GLU A 113 -5.55 -21.89 -8.20
N ALA A 114 -4.80 -21.05 -7.46
CA ALA A 114 -4.78 -21.09 -6.01
C ALA A 114 -6.14 -20.72 -5.38
N GLU A 115 -6.85 -19.75 -5.96
CA GLU A 115 -8.20 -19.36 -5.55
C GLU A 115 -9.22 -20.47 -5.87
N LYS A 116 -9.23 -21.02 -7.10
CA LYS A 116 -10.10 -22.11 -7.52
C LYS A 116 -9.92 -23.37 -6.68
N GLN A 117 -8.68 -23.69 -6.31
CA GLN A 117 -8.36 -24.84 -5.46
C GLN A 117 -8.64 -24.59 -3.97
N ARG A 118 -9.13 -23.39 -3.60
CA ARG A 118 -9.35 -22.95 -2.20
C ARG A 118 -8.09 -23.06 -1.34
N LEU A 119 -6.90 -22.98 -1.95
CA LEU A 119 -5.63 -23.00 -1.24
C LEU A 119 -5.36 -21.70 -0.49
N VAL A 120 -6.07 -20.62 -0.86
CA VAL A 120 -6.04 -19.32 -0.19
C VAL A 120 -7.46 -18.98 0.27
N SER A 121 -7.58 -18.46 1.49
CA SER A 121 -8.88 -18.09 2.09
C SER A 121 -9.35 -16.69 1.70
N GLY A 122 -8.48 -15.92 1.05
CA GLY A 122 -8.77 -14.67 0.36
C GLY A 122 -7.51 -14.17 -0.33
N VAL A 123 -7.69 -13.39 -1.40
CA VAL A 123 -6.58 -12.73 -2.12
C VAL A 123 -6.91 -11.24 -2.21
N ALA A 124 -6.02 -10.41 -1.67
CA ALA A 124 -6.00 -8.99 -1.96
C ALA A 124 -4.71 -8.71 -2.74
N ALA A 125 -4.86 -8.20 -3.95
CA ALA A 125 -3.73 -7.93 -4.81
C ALA A 125 -3.62 -6.43 -5.04
N GLN A 126 -2.50 -5.86 -4.58
CA GLN A 126 -2.20 -4.44 -4.68
C GLN A 126 -1.34 -4.21 -5.91
N TYR A 127 -1.81 -3.36 -6.82
CA TYR A 127 -1.02 -2.88 -7.95
C TYR A 127 -0.85 -1.37 -7.79
N GLU A 128 0.39 -0.91 -7.75
CA GLU A 128 0.72 0.49 -7.43
C GLU A 128 0.13 0.91 -6.05
N SER A 129 -0.65 2.00 -6.04
CA SER A 129 -1.26 2.58 -4.85
C SER A 129 -2.66 2.06 -4.55
N GLU A 130 -3.20 1.09 -5.29
CA GLU A 130 -4.59 0.66 -5.14
C GLU A 130 -4.70 -0.87 -5.12
N VAL A 131 -5.66 -1.37 -4.35
CA VAL A 131 -6.03 -2.80 -4.41
C VAL A 131 -6.94 -2.99 -5.61
N VAL A 132 -6.49 -3.81 -6.56
CA VAL A 132 -7.15 -3.99 -7.85
C VAL A 132 -8.01 -5.25 -7.86
N TYR A 133 -7.75 -6.21 -6.97
CA TYR A 133 -8.57 -7.41 -6.82
C TYR A 133 -8.76 -7.77 -5.34
N HIS A 134 -10.00 -8.09 -4.97
CA HIS A 134 -10.36 -8.53 -3.64
C HIS A 134 -11.38 -9.67 -3.73
N SER A 135 -11.03 -10.85 -3.21
CA SER A 135 -11.93 -12.00 -3.09
C SER A 135 -11.76 -12.66 -1.72
N ILE A 136 -12.87 -12.85 -1.02
CA ILE A 136 -12.96 -13.61 0.24
C ILE A 136 -14.01 -14.71 0.07
N ARG A 137 -13.82 -15.85 0.72
CA ARG A 137 -14.83 -16.91 0.70
C ARG A 137 -16.11 -16.44 1.41
N GLU A 138 -17.26 -16.61 0.74
CA GLU A 138 -18.58 -16.25 1.28
C GLU A 138 -18.91 -16.86 2.65
N ASP A 139 -18.37 -18.05 2.97
CA ASP A 139 -18.63 -18.69 4.26
C ASP A 139 -17.91 -18.01 5.44
N LEU A 140 -16.82 -17.28 5.18
CA LEU A 140 -16.15 -16.43 6.17
C LEU A 140 -16.89 -15.12 6.37
N GLU A 141 -17.41 -14.52 5.28
CA GLU A 141 -18.25 -13.32 5.37
C GLU A 141 -19.53 -13.61 6.18
N LYS A 142 -20.16 -14.77 6.00
CA LYS A 142 -21.31 -15.22 6.80
C LYS A 142 -20.99 -15.37 8.29
N GLN A 143 -19.73 -15.59 8.64
CA GLN A 143 -19.25 -15.62 10.03
C GLN A 143 -18.86 -14.22 10.55
N GLY A 144 -19.03 -13.17 9.73
CA GLY A 144 -18.73 -11.79 10.09
C GLY A 144 -17.25 -11.40 9.93
N VAL A 145 -16.44 -12.23 9.28
CA VAL A 145 -15.06 -11.88 8.93
C VAL A 145 -15.08 -10.77 7.89
N ILE A 146 -14.34 -9.70 8.15
CA ILE A 146 -14.13 -8.59 7.21
C ILE A 146 -12.73 -8.73 6.66
N PHE A 147 -12.62 -8.86 5.35
CA PHE A 147 -11.37 -8.67 4.63
C PHE A 147 -11.65 -7.60 3.58
N LEU A 148 -10.89 -6.51 3.59
CA LEU A 148 -11.04 -5.39 2.67
C LEU A 148 -9.68 -4.75 2.43
N ASP A 149 -9.59 -3.89 1.42
CA ASP A 149 -8.50 -2.91 1.38
C ASP A 149 -8.72 -1.81 2.43
N THR A 150 -7.65 -1.10 2.79
CA THR A 150 -7.69 -0.05 3.82
C THR A 150 -8.61 1.12 3.49
N ASP A 151 -8.78 1.48 2.21
CA ASP A 151 -9.66 2.60 1.82
C ASP A 151 -11.12 2.20 1.96
N SER A 152 -11.46 0.99 1.49
CA SER A 152 -12.79 0.40 1.66
C SER A 152 -13.13 0.21 3.13
N ALA A 153 -12.20 -0.31 3.94
CA ALA A 153 -12.42 -0.50 5.37
C ALA A 153 -12.64 0.82 6.11
N LEU A 154 -11.87 1.86 5.80
CA LEU A 154 -12.06 3.19 6.37
C LEU A 154 -13.44 3.79 6.05
N LYS A 155 -13.97 3.53 4.85
CA LYS A 155 -15.29 4.01 4.41
C LYS A 155 -16.45 3.19 4.96
N GLN A 156 -16.34 1.86 4.91
CA GLN A 156 -17.43 0.94 5.24
C GLN A 156 -17.49 0.59 6.73
N HIS A 157 -16.35 0.57 7.41
CA HIS A 157 -16.23 0.23 8.83
C HIS A 157 -15.42 1.29 9.61
N PRO A 158 -15.82 2.58 9.58
CA PRO A 158 -15.04 3.68 10.13
C PRO A 158 -14.77 3.55 11.63
N GLU A 159 -15.72 3.00 12.40
CA GLU A 159 -15.57 2.82 13.85
C GLU A 159 -14.51 1.77 14.19
N LEU A 160 -14.59 0.58 13.57
CA LEU A 160 -13.58 -0.47 13.74
C LEU A 160 -12.22 -0.01 13.24
N PHE A 161 -12.18 0.65 12.08
CA PHE A 161 -10.93 1.17 11.54
C PHE A 161 -10.29 2.17 12.51
N LYS A 162 -11.07 3.14 13.01
CA LYS A 162 -10.58 4.16 13.93
C LYS A 162 -10.18 3.59 15.30
N GLU A 163 -10.86 2.54 15.77
CA GLU A 163 -10.52 1.85 17.02
C GLU A 163 -9.11 1.24 16.97
N TYR A 164 -8.74 0.61 15.85
CA TYR A 164 -7.49 -0.14 15.76
C TYR A 164 -6.36 0.59 15.02
N PHE A 165 -6.65 1.50 14.10
CA PHE A 165 -5.64 2.12 13.26
C PHE A 165 -4.64 2.96 14.07
N GLY A 166 -3.36 2.63 13.93
CA GLY A 166 -2.27 3.33 14.62
C GLY A 166 -2.16 3.06 16.12
N THR A 167 -2.81 2.02 16.65
CA THR A 167 -2.73 1.64 18.08
C THR A 167 -1.43 0.92 18.43
N VAL A 168 -1.03 -0.06 17.61
CA VAL A 168 0.21 -0.84 17.81
C VAL A 168 1.44 -0.09 17.34
N ILE A 169 1.36 0.56 16.18
CA ILE A 169 2.40 1.42 15.63
C ILE A 169 1.84 2.85 15.59
N PRO A 170 2.06 3.65 16.65
CA PRO A 170 1.62 5.03 16.68
C PRO A 170 2.28 5.87 15.58
N VAL A 171 1.60 6.92 15.15
CA VAL A 171 2.09 7.88 14.13
C VAL A 171 3.50 8.40 14.43
N GLY A 172 3.83 8.53 15.71
CA GLY A 172 5.12 9.05 16.18
C GLY A 172 6.14 7.99 16.59
N ASP A 173 5.91 6.71 16.30
CA ASP A 173 6.81 5.61 16.70
C ASP A 173 8.25 5.87 16.23
N ASN A 174 8.44 5.98 14.91
CA ASN A 174 9.73 6.31 14.29
C ASN A 174 9.54 7.22 13.06
N LYS A 175 10.64 7.66 12.44
CA LYS A 175 10.58 8.57 11.28
C LYS A 175 9.79 7.97 10.11
N PHE A 176 10.00 6.70 9.81
CA PHE A 176 9.35 6.04 8.68
C PHE A 176 7.92 5.60 8.98
N ALA A 177 7.57 5.32 10.24
CA ALA A 177 6.17 5.18 10.65
C ALA A 177 5.38 6.49 10.48
N ALA A 178 6.00 7.63 10.81
CA ALA A 178 5.43 8.95 10.58
C ALA A 178 5.26 9.25 9.08
N LEU A 179 6.25 8.88 8.26
CA LEU A 179 6.16 8.94 6.80
C LEU A 179 5.01 8.07 6.29
N ASN A 180 4.98 6.79 6.66
CA ASN A 180 3.92 5.87 6.26
C ASN A 180 2.54 6.42 6.62
N THR A 181 2.33 6.89 7.85
CA THR A 181 1.05 7.48 8.24
C THR A 181 0.67 8.69 7.39
N SER A 182 1.64 9.52 6.98
CA SER A 182 1.36 10.72 6.19
C SER A 182 0.87 10.40 4.75
N VAL A 183 1.43 9.38 4.13
CA VAL A 183 1.28 9.14 2.69
C VAL A 183 0.97 7.68 2.32
N TRP A 184 0.45 6.88 3.26
CA TRP A 184 0.01 5.53 2.95
C TRP A 184 -1.00 5.55 1.80
N SER A 185 -0.76 4.67 0.85
CA SER A 185 -1.50 4.60 -0.41
C SER A 185 -2.41 3.39 -0.46
N GLY A 186 -2.13 2.32 0.28
CA GLY A 186 -3.06 1.19 0.41
C GLY A 186 -2.60 0.22 1.49
N GLY A 187 -3.20 -0.96 1.49
CA GLY A 187 -2.96 -2.01 2.46
C GLY A 187 -4.18 -2.91 2.58
N SER A 188 -4.14 -3.80 3.56
CA SER A 188 -5.22 -4.73 3.87
C SER A 188 -5.77 -4.50 5.26
N PHE A 189 -7.07 -4.60 5.41
CA PHE A 189 -7.79 -4.60 6.68
C PHE A 189 -8.45 -5.96 6.87
N ILE A 190 -8.11 -6.63 7.97
CA ILE A 190 -8.69 -7.92 8.34
C ILE A 190 -9.26 -7.79 9.75
N TYR A 191 -10.53 -8.14 9.92
CA TYR A 191 -11.18 -8.24 11.21
C TYR A 191 -11.89 -9.59 11.33
N VAL A 192 -11.64 -10.29 12.44
CA VAL A 192 -12.30 -11.55 12.77
C VAL A 192 -13.14 -11.30 14.03
N PRO A 193 -14.47 -11.46 13.97
CA PRO A 193 -15.33 -11.22 15.12
C PRO A 193 -15.08 -12.25 16.22
N LYS A 194 -15.48 -11.91 17.44
CA LYS A 194 -15.45 -12.85 18.57
C LYS A 194 -16.37 -14.03 18.28
N GLY A 195 -15.84 -15.24 18.43
CA GLY A 195 -16.60 -16.50 18.40
C GLY A 195 -17.19 -16.86 19.74
#